data_AF-A0A8I2BSQ3-F1
#
_entry.id   AF-A0A8I2BSQ3-F1
#
_cell.length_a   1.000
_cell.length_b   1.000
_cell.length_c   1.000
_cell.angle_alpha   90.00
_cell.angle_beta   90.00
_cell.angle_gamma   90.00
#
_symmetry.space_group_name_H-M   'P 1'
#
loop_
_entity.id
_entity.type
_entity.pdbx_description
1 polymer ?
#
loop_
_entity_poly.entity_id
_entity_poly.type
_entity_poly.pdbx_seq_one_letter_code
_entity_poly.pdbx_strand_id
1 'polypeptide(L)'
;MKQPNVRETIERVKTTRSQEWLDFAIWYHTEQDYGKRKGLHGYEGYIQFLEHRRELELQIIEQLPFQSFIMDNSDYAWENQQQTVLNIMMKHL
;
A
#
# COMPACT_ATOMS: atom_id res chain seq x y z
N MET A 1 3.94 -3.01 -4.69
CA MET A 1 5.11 -2.37 -4.07
C MET A 1 5.24 -2.92 -2.66
N LYS A 2 6.45 -3.27 -2.25
CA LYS A 2 6.74 -3.69 -0.88
C LYS A 2 7.15 -2.46 -0.10
N GLN A 3 6.18 -1.78 0.50
CA GLN A 3 6.45 -0.74 1.49
C GLN A 3 6.47 -1.42 2.87
N PRO A 4 7.62 -1.53 3.55
CA PRO A 4 7.74 -2.32 4.78
C PRO A 4 6.91 -1.77 5.94
N ASN A 5 6.72 -0.45 6.03
CA ASN A 5 6.03 0.19 7.15
C ASN A 5 4.83 1.03 6.70
N VAL A 6 3.65 0.42 6.73
CA VAL A 6 2.38 1.07 6.37
C VAL A 6 2.12 2.31 7.24
N ARG A 7 2.35 2.20 8.56
CA ARG A 7 2.12 3.30 9.50
C ARG A 7 2.99 4.50 9.14
N GLU A 8 4.29 4.31 8.95
CA GLU A 8 5.19 5.42 8.60
C GLU A 8 4.74 6.12 7.32
N THR A 9 4.33 5.37 6.28
CA THR A 9 3.80 5.97 5.06
C THR A 9 2.58 6.84 5.31
N ILE A 10 1.61 6.36 6.08
CA ILE A 10 0.39 7.13 6.38
C ILE A 10 0.70 8.33 7.30
N GLU A 11 1.58 8.17 8.29
CA GLU A 11 2.08 9.24 9.15
C GLU A 11 2.75 10.36 8.36
N ARG A 12 3.47 10.02 7.28
CA ARG A 12 4.03 11.03 6.40
C ARG A 12 2.97 11.65 5.48
N VAL A 13 2.11 10.86 4.85
CA VAL A 13 1.13 11.39 3.90
C VAL A 13 0.14 12.33 4.59
N LYS A 14 -0.26 12.03 5.83
CA LYS A 14 -1.19 12.90 6.59
C LYS A 14 -0.65 14.29 6.89
N THR A 15 0.67 14.54 6.85
CA THR A 15 1.23 15.89 7.03
C THR A 15 1.10 16.75 5.76
N THR A 16 0.87 16.12 4.61
CA THR A 16 0.80 16.78 3.30
C THR A 16 -0.62 16.86 2.74
N ARG A 17 -1.55 16.05 3.27
CA ARG A 17 -2.97 15.99 2.87
C ARG A 17 -3.84 16.69 3.90
N SER A 18 -5.07 17.03 3.50
CA SER A 18 -6.03 17.64 4.42
C SER A 18 -6.61 16.62 5.41
N GLN A 19 -7.17 17.10 6.51
CA GLN A 19 -7.83 16.23 7.50
C GLN A 19 -9.03 15.50 6.89
N GLU A 20 -9.80 16.16 6.02
CA GLU A 20 -10.96 15.57 5.35
C GLU A 20 -10.56 14.37 4.47
N TRP A 21 -9.39 14.44 3.84
CA TRP A 21 -8.85 13.30 3.10
C TRP A 21 -8.58 12.10 4.01
N LEU A 22 -7.99 12.35 5.19
CA LEU A 22 -7.70 11.28 6.15
C LEU A 22 -8.99 10.69 6.74
N ASP A 23 -9.95 11.52 7.10
CA ASP A 23 -11.24 11.10 7.64
C ASP A 23 -12.00 10.25 6.62
N PHE A 24 -12.01 10.68 5.35
CA PHE A 24 -12.58 9.91 4.26
C PHE A 24 -11.85 8.58 4.07
N ALA A 25 -10.51 8.56 4.09
CA ALA A 25 -9.73 7.34 3.93
C ALA A 25 -10.00 6.34 5.05
N ILE A 26 -10.11 6.80 6.31
CA ILE A 26 -10.49 5.96 7.45
C ILE A 26 -11.89 5.39 7.22
N TRP A 27 -12.88 6.26 7.03
CA TRP A 27 -14.27 5.86 6.82
C TRP A 27 -14.43 4.86 5.68
N TYR A 28 -13.81 5.14 4.53
CA TYR A 28 -13.90 4.30 3.34
C TYR A 28 -13.46 2.87 3.63
N HIS A 29 -12.36 2.68 4.36
CA HIS A 29 -11.82 1.34 4.64
C HIS A 29 -12.45 0.65 5.85
N THR A 30 -12.77 1.38 6.92
CA THR A 30 -13.30 0.78 8.15
C THR A 30 -14.80 0.54 8.10
N GLU A 31 -15.56 1.40 7.41
CA GLU A 31 -17.02 1.31 7.34
C GLU A 31 -17.55 0.51 6.15
N GLN A 32 -16.64 0.02 5.31
CA GLN A 32 -16.93 -0.95 4.27
C GLN A 32 -17.03 -2.37 4.83
N ASP A 33 -17.63 -3.24 4.03
CA ASP A 33 -17.89 -4.65 4.31
C ASP A 33 -16.73 -5.42 4.94
N TYR A 34 -15.52 -5.25 4.42
CA TYR A 34 -14.33 -5.92 4.96
C TYR A 34 -13.94 -5.38 6.34
N GLY A 35 -13.88 -4.05 6.49
CA GLY A 35 -13.54 -3.39 7.76
C GLY A 35 -14.53 -3.76 8.87
N LYS A 36 -15.82 -3.69 8.57
CA LYS A 36 -16.90 -4.10 9.48
C LYS A 36 -16.79 -5.56 9.91
N ARG A 37 -16.61 -6.49 8.96
CA ARG A 37 -16.47 -7.92 9.27
C ARG A 37 -15.21 -8.24 10.10
N LYS A 38 -14.18 -7.41 10.01
CA LYS A 38 -12.92 -7.56 10.75
C LYS A 38 -12.88 -6.74 12.04
N GLY A 39 -13.95 -6.01 12.39
CA GLY A 39 -14.00 -5.16 13.57
C GLY A 39 -12.99 -4.00 13.55
N LEU A 40 -12.65 -3.52 12.35
CA LEU A 40 -11.68 -2.43 12.17
C LEU A 40 -12.40 -1.09 12.35
N HIS A 41 -11.85 -0.23 13.20
CA HIS A 41 -12.44 1.08 13.49
C HIS A 41 -11.38 2.18 13.64
N GLY A 42 -11.72 3.38 13.19
CA GLY A 42 -10.88 4.57 13.33
C GLY A 42 -9.51 4.43 12.65
N TYR A 43 -8.57 5.29 13.07
CA TYR A 43 -7.24 5.35 12.47
C TYR A 43 -6.47 4.02 12.58
N GLU A 44 -6.53 3.37 13.74
CA GLU A 44 -5.85 2.08 13.96
C GLU A 44 -6.44 0.97 13.08
N GLY A 45 -7.77 0.94 12.93
CA GLY A 45 -8.43 0.03 12.01
C GLY A 45 -8.05 0.28 10.55
N TYR A 46 -7.85 1.54 10.16
CA TYR A 46 -7.37 1.89 8.82
C TYR A 46 -5.94 1.39 8.57
N ILE A 47 -5.01 1.54 9.53
CA ILE A 47 -3.65 1.00 9.42
C ILE A 47 -3.69 -0.53 9.29
N GLN A 48 -4.44 -1.22 10.16
CA GLN A 48 -4.60 -2.67 10.11
C GLN A 48 -5.21 -3.14 8.78
N PHE A 49 -6.19 -2.40 8.24
CA PHE A 49 -6.77 -2.69 6.94
C PHE A 49 -5.68 -2.70 5.84
N LEU A 50 -4.84 -1.67 5.81
CA LEU A 50 -3.79 -1.54 4.81
C LEU A 50 -2.71 -2.61 4.96
N GLU A 51 -2.41 -3.04 6.18
CA GLU A 51 -1.51 -4.17 6.45
C GLU A 51 -2.10 -5.48 5.93
N HIS A 52 -3.36 -5.79 6.26
CA HIS A 52 -4.05 -6.97 5.72
C HIS A 52 -4.12 -6.95 4.19
N ARG A 53 -4.41 -5.78 3.60
CA ARG A 53 -4.45 -5.63 2.14
C ARG A 53 -3.09 -5.94 1.52
N ARG A 54 -2.00 -5.42 2.08
CA ARG A 54 -0.64 -5.68 1.61
C ARG A 54 -0.29 -7.17 1.68
N GLU A 55 -0.62 -7.84 2.78
CA GLU A 55 -0.37 -9.28 2.94
C GLU A 55 -1.13 -10.10 1.89
N LEU A 56 -2.41 -9.78 1.67
CA LEU A 56 -3.23 -10.43 0.64
C LEU A 56 -2.69 -10.17 -0.77
N GLU A 57 -2.31 -8.93 -1.08
CA GLU A 57 -1.73 -8.58 -2.38
C GLU A 57 -0.45 -9.37 -2.66
N LEU A 58 0.45 -9.49 -1.69
CA LEU A 58 1.69 -10.27 -1.83
C LEU A 58 1.41 -11.76 -2.03
N GLN A 59 0.52 -12.34 -1.23
CA GLN A 59 0.12 -13.75 -1.38
C GLN A 59 -0.52 -14.05 -2.74
N ILE A 60 -1.37 -13.13 -3.24
CA ILE A 60 -1.99 -13.28 -4.57
C ILE A 60 -0.93 -13.20 -5.65
N ILE A 61 -0.02 -12.22 -5.59
CA ILE A 61 1.03 -12.03 -6.60
C ILE A 61 1.91 -13.28 -6.72
N GLU A 62 2.29 -13.90 -5.60
CA GLU A 62 3.08 -15.13 -5.57
C GLU A 62 2.40 -16.32 -6.27
N GLN A 63 1.07 -16.30 -6.40
CA GLN A 63 0.30 -17.38 -7.01
C GLN A 63 0.00 -17.15 -8.51
N LEU A 64 0.36 -15.99 -9.06
CA LEU A 64 0.04 -15.66 -10.46
C LEU A 64 0.91 -16.49 -11.42
N PRO A 65 0.35 -16.98 -12.54
CA PRO A 65 1.07 -17.84 -13.49
C PRO A 65 2.00 -17.04 -14.44
N PHE A 66 2.33 -15.80 -14.08
CA PHE A 66 3.17 -14.92 -14.88
C PHE A 66 4.27 -14.29 -14.03
N GLN A 67 5.36 -13.92 -14.68
CA GLN A 67 6.49 -13.29 -14.01
C GLN A 67 6.05 -11.96 -13.39
N SER A 68 6.24 -11.84 -12.08
CA SER A 68 5.91 -10.66 -11.31
C SER A 68 7.16 -10.02 -10.71
N PHE A 69 7.17 -8.69 -10.66
CA PHE A 69 8.22 -7.92 -9.99
C PHE A 69 7.60 -7.07 -8.88
N ILE A 70 8.09 -7.25 -7.65
CA ILE A 70 7.67 -6.46 -6.50
C ILE A 70 8.79 -5.49 -6.18
N MET A 71 8.58 -4.21 -6.48
CA MET A 71 9.54 -3.15 -6.14
C MET A 71 9.46 -2.78 -4.67
N ASP A 72 10.62 -2.66 -4.02
CA ASP A 72 10.77 -2.01 -2.72
C ASP A 72 10.88 -0.50 -2.93
N ASN A 73 9.97 0.25 -2.31
CA ASN A 73 9.91 1.70 -2.39
C ASN A 73 10.08 2.38 -1.03
N SER A 74 10.77 1.73 -0.09
CA SER A 74 11.03 2.27 1.25
C SER A 74 11.87 3.55 1.26
N ASP A 75 12.66 3.79 0.21
CA ASP A 75 13.51 4.97 0.10
C ASP A 75 12.76 6.23 -0.36
N TYR A 76 11.55 6.06 -0.88
CA TYR A 76 10.71 7.13 -1.45
C TYR A 76 11.40 7.97 -2.53
N ALA A 77 12.49 7.47 -3.12
CA ALA A 77 13.25 8.15 -4.16
C ALA A 77 12.64 7.84 -5.53
N TRP A 78 11.74 8.72 -5.98
CA TRP A 78 10.95 8.50 -7.19
C TRP A 78 11.82 8.22 -8.42
N GLU A 79 12.94 8.92 -8.55
CA GLU A 79 13.90 8.75 -9.64
C GLU A 79 14.50 7.33 -9.65
N ASN A 80 14.85 6.77 -8.48
CA ASN A 80 15.35 5.40 -8.36
C ASN A 80 14.30 4.38 -8.81
N GLN A 81 13.04 4.62 -8.42
CA GLN A 81 11.92 3.73 -8.77
C GLN A 81 11.63 3.77 -10.28
N GLN A 82 11.65 4.95 -10.89
CA GLN A 82 11.52 5.09 -12.34
C GLN A 82 12.63 4.36 -13.10
N GLN A 83 13.89 4.52 -12.66
CA GLN A 83 15.01 3.83 -13.28
C GLN A 83 14.90 2.31 -13.14
N THR A 84 14.42 1.83 -11.98
CA THR A 84 14.18 0.40 -11.74
C THR A 84 13.15 -0.17 -12.71
N VAL A 85 12.03 0.52 -12.91
CA VAL A 85 11.00 0.12 -13.88
C VAL A 85 11.58 0.07 -15.30
N LEU A 86 12.32 1.11 -15.72
CA LEU A 86 12.95 1.15 -17.05
C LEU A 86 13.91 -0.01 -17.26
N ASN A 87 14.73 -0.33 -16.26
CA ASN A 87 15.67 -1.45 -16.34
C ASN A 87 14.96 -2.81 -16.45
N ILE A 88 13.86 -3.00 -15.72
CA ILE A 88 13.04 -4.22 -15.84
C ILE A 88 12.45 -4.31 -17.24
N MET A 89 11.88 -3.22 -17.76
CA MET A 89 11.31 -3.18 -19.10
C MET A 89 12.35 -3.49 -20.19
N MET A 90 13.53 -2.85 -20.15
CA MET A 90 14.60 -3.09 -21.13
C MET A 90 15.18 -4.50 -21.09
N LYS A 91 15.09 -5.20 -19.96
CA LYS A 91 15.57 -6.58 -19.83
C LYS A 91 14.61 -7.61 -20.43
N HIS A 92 13.33 -7.24 -20.55
CA HIS A 92 12.24 -8.15 -20.92
C HIS A 92 11.49 -7.73 -22.20
N LEU A 93 11.89 -6.62 -22.82
CA LEU A 93 11.59 -6.21 -24.20
C LEU A 93 12.79 -6.53 -25.10
#